data_AF-A0A8H3C919-F1
#
_entry.id   AF-A0A8H3C919-F1
#
_cell.length_a   1.000
_cell.length_b   1.000
_cell.length_c   1.000
_cell.angle_alpha   90.00
_cell.angle_beta   90.00
_cell.angle_gamma   90.00
#
_symmetry.space_group_name_H-M   'P 1'
#
loop_
_entity.id
_entity.type
_entity.pdbx_description
1 polymer ?
#
loop_
_entity_poly.entity_id
_entity_poly.type
_entity_poly.pdbx_seq_one_letter_code
_entity_poly.pdbx_strand_id
1 'polypeptide(L)'
;MVLDQESIGNDLKGLSYLFKQLDPEANIKICCDRRRYSRADANQILTVLQTPRKLSTVIYLAGHTERLGLTIQNQPTCDQLAYAPADYLEASPSGQYKLISYEASSLFRYWFITRLIDKRLKTIRQLLLKDPHSAPLLFITETCQCNNYLRLPYMLEFKGNEVRWKKTEYYDSFVRNSNDIVHFAASSPEELALSFPSIGAVFTKALYNIEINSSKQLSLKDIARQLRGNVDKILKNPTSSGEIRTQRPMIYCSREMDDPDFFKALGFYTPADSNSSVGGDSDSNA
;
A
#
# COMPACT_ATOMS: atom_id res chain seq x y z
N MET A 1 10.88 -1.31 -17.03
CA MET A 1 11.92 -0.96 -16.02
C MET A 1 12.31 -2.26 -15.35
N VAL A 2 13.58 -2.67 -15.31
CA VAL A 2 13.99 -3.84 -14.52
C VAL A 2 14.27 -3.35 -13.11
N LEU A 3 13.62 -3.93 -12.09
CA LEU A 3 13.94 -3.62 -10.70
C LEU A 3 15.31 -4.22 -10.38
N ASP A 4 16.26 -3.35 -10.05
CA ASP A 4 17.62 -3.75 -9.73
C ASP A 4 17.68 -4.51 -8.38
N GLN A 5 18.49 -5.56 -8.31
CA GLN A 5 18.56 -6.45 -7.13
C GLN A 5 19.17 -5.76 -5.91
N GLU A 6 20.07 -4.79 -6.12
CA GLU A 6 20.65 -3.97 -5.05
C GLU A 6 19.62 -2.98 -4.53
N SER A 7 18.86 -2.34 -5.44
CA SER A 7 17.71 -1.48 -5.11
C SER A 7 16.71 -2.21 -4.20
N ILE A 8 16.27 -3.43 -4.56
CA ILE A 8 15.37 -4.24 -3.72
C ILE A 8 16.01 -4.52 -2.35
N GLY A 9 17.32 -4.75 -2.29
CA GLY A 9 18.03 -4.98 -1.04
C GLY A 9 18.02 -3.77 -0.10
N ASN A 10 18.15 -2.56 -0.63
CA ASN A 10 18.11 -1.32 0.13
C ASN A 10 16.70 -1.02 0.66
N ASP A 11 15.69 -1.23 -0.19
CA ASP A 11 14.28 -1.07 0.17
C ASP A 11 13.89 -2.00 1.33
N LEU A 12 14.26 -3.28 1.25
CA LEU A 12 13.96 -4.26 2.30
C LEU A 12 14.57 -3.90 3.65
N LYS A 13 15.81 -3.40 3.67
CA LYS A 13 16.48 -2.98 4.92
C LYS A 13 15.76 -1.80 5.56
N GLY A 14 15.44 -0.77 4.78
CA GLY A 14 14.75 0.42 5.27
C GLY A 14 13.34 0.12 5.76
N LEU A 15 12.58 -0.67 5.01
CA LEU A 15 11.23 -1.11 5.40
C LEU A 15 11.25 -1.98 6.67
N SER A 16 12.20 -2.91 6.78
CA SER A 16 12.33 -3.75 7.98
C SER A 16 12.63 -2.90 9.21
N TYR A 17 13.50 -1.90 9.08
CA TYR A 17 13.79 -0.94 10.15
C TYR A 17 12.53 -0.16 10.54
N LEU A 18 11.83 0.45 9.57
CA LEU A 18 10.60 1.20 9.80
C LEU A 18 9.54 0.37 10.52
N PHE A 19 9.25 -0.84 10.03
CA PHE A 19 8.20 -1.68 10.61
C PHE A 19 8.57 -2.19 12.01
N LYS A 20 9.86 -2.43 12.29
CA LYS A 20 10.31 -2.73 13.65
C LYS A 20 10.28 -1.53 14.60
N GLN A 21 10.37 -0.30 14.10
CA GLN A 21 10.11 0.88 14.92
C GLN A 21 8.62 1.03 15.28
N LEU A 22 7.72 0.69 14.35
CA LEU A 22 6.28 0.72 14.59
C LEU A 22 5.82 -0.40 15.53
N ASP A 23 6.40 -1.58 15.39
CA ASP A 23 6.11 -2.74 16.23
C ASP A 23 7.34 -3.65 16.30
N PRO A 24 8.10 -3.62 17.42
CA PRO A 24 9.27 -4.46 17.63
C PRO A 24 8.97 -5.97 17.52
N GLU A 25 7.77 -6.39 17.88
CA GLU A 25 7.30 -7.77 17.87
C GLU A 25 6.63 -8.16 16.54
N ALA A 26 6.63 -7.26 15.55
CA ALA A 26 6.02 -7.53 14.25
C ALA A 26 6.59 -8.80 13.61
N ASN A 27 5.69 -9.71 13.24
CA ASN A 27 5.99 -10.88 12.43
C ASN A 27 6.08 -10.46 10.95
N ILE A 28 7.29 -10.22 10.46
CA ILE A 28 7.54 -9.73 9.10
C ILE A 28 7.73 -10.91 8.15
N LYS A 29 6.78 -11.09 7.22
CA LYS A 29 6.91 -12.02 6.09
C LYS A 29 7.32 -11.27 4.83
N ILE A 30 8.43 -11.69 4.23
CA ILE A 30 8.97 -11.08 2.99
C ILE A 30 8.85 -12.07 1.85
N CYS A 31 8.25 -11.63 0.74
CA CYS A 31 8.26 -12.35 -0.53
C CYS A 31 8.83 -11.42 -1.61
N CYS A 32 9.92 -11.83 -2.25
CA CYS A 32 10.58 -11.09 -3.32
C CYS A 32 11.44 -12.01 -4.19
N ASP A 33 11.85 -11.52 -5.35
CA ASP A 33 12.51 -12.36 -6.37
C ASP A 33 14.02 -12.51 -6.16
N ARG A 34 14.53 -12.18 -4.96
CA ARG A 34 15.93 -12.39 -4.59
C ARG A 34 16.12 -13.85 -4.14
N ARG A 35 17.29 -14.44 -4.47
CA ARG A 35 17.64 -15.87 -4.23
C ARG A 35 17.44 -16.44 -2.81
N ARG A 36 17.19 -15.61 -1.79
CA ARG A 36 17.03 -16.02 -0.38
C ARG A 36 15.60 -15.90 0.15
N TYR A 37 14.66 -15.44 -0.66
CA TYR A 37 13.28 -15.22 -0.27
C TYR A 37 12.34 -16.09 -1.09
N SER A 38 11.15 -16.33 -0.55
CA SER A 38 10.05 -16.87 -1.34
C SER A 38 9.72 -15.89 -2.47
N ARG A 39 9.60 -16.39 -3.69
CA ARG A 39 9.30 -15.58 -4.87
C ARG A 39 7.95 -14.87 -4.70
N ALA A 40 7.83 -13.66 -5.24
CA ALA A 40 6.57 -12.91 -5.23
C ALA A 40 5.66 -13.33 -6.41
N ASP A 41 5.33 -14.63 -6.47
CA ASP A 41 4.42 -15.15 -7.49
C ASP A 41 2.95 -14.83 -7.19
N ALA A 42 2.09 -15.02 -8.20
CA ALA A 42 0.67 -14.71 -8.11
C ALA A 42 -0.01 -15.42 -6.93
N ASN A 43 0.31 -16.71 -6.70
CA ASN A 43 -0.31 -17.49 -5.63
C ASN A 43 0.10 -16.97 -4.25
N GLN A 44 1.37 -16.64 -4.07
CA GLN A 44 1.90 -16.13 -2.81
C GLN A 44 1.29 -14.77 -2.47
N ILE A 45 1.14 -13.90 -3.47
CA ILE A 45 0.49 -12.59 -3.33
C ILE A 45 -0.99 -12.75 -2.99
N LEU A 46 -1.73 -13.57 -3.76
CA LEU A 46 -3.14 -13.85 -3.50
C LEU A 46 -3.36 -14.42 -2.10
N THR A 47 -2.47 -15.30 -1.64
CA THR A 47 -2.53 -15.85 -0.28
C THR A 47 -2.43 -14.76 0.78
N VAL A 48 -1.48 -13.83 0.65
CA VAL A 48 -1.31 -12.72 1.59
C VAL A 48 -2.55 -11.82 1.59
N LEU A 49 -3.04 -11.43 0.41
CA LEU A 49 -4.18 -10.53 0.29
C LEU A 49 -5.48 -11.15 0.83
N GLN A 50 -5.64 -12.48 0.76
CA GLN A 50 -6.82 -13.21 1.26
C GLN A 50 -6.75 -13.55 2.75
N THR A 51 -5.57 -13.48 3.36
CA THR A 51 -5.41 -13.94 4.74
C THR A 51 -6.26 -13.07 5.68
N PRO A 52 -7.16 -13.65 6.48
CA PRO A 52 -7.93 -12.91 7.47
C PRO A 52 -7.02 -12.17 8.45
N ARG A 53 -7.41 -10.95 8.82
CA ARG A 53 -6.60 -10.06 9.66
C ARG A 53 -7.30 -9.88 10.99
N LYS A 54 -6.63 -10.31 12.07
CA LYS A 54 -7.12 -10.18 13.46
C LYS A 54 -6.46 -9.03 14.22
N LEU A 55 -5.33 -8.54 13.72
CA LEU A 55 -4.53 -7.45 14.29
C LEU A 55 -4.22 -6.42 13.20
N SER A 56 -3.82 -5.23 13.62
CA SER A 56 -3.36 -4.18 12.73
C SER A 56 -2.28 -4.70 11.81
N THR A 57 -2.48 -4.54 10.50
CA THR A 57 -1.64 -5.16 9.49
C THR A 57 -1.10 -4.11 8.54
N VAL A 58 0.20 -4.19 8.24
CA VAL A 58 0.82 -3.46 7.14
C VAL A 58 1.04 -4.43 5.97
N ILE A 59 0.61 -4.04 4.77
CA ILE A 59 0.91 -4.75 3.53
C ILE A 59 1.65 -3.77 2.63
N TYR A 60 2.90 -4.09 2.31
CA TYR A 60 3.71 -3.36 1.33
C TYR A 60 3.79 -4.16 0.03
N LEU A 61 3.37 -3.57 -1.08
CA LEU A 61 3.35 -4.18 -2.42
C LEU A 61 4.11 -3.29 -3.41
N ALA A 62 5.26 -3.77 -3.89
CA ALA A 62 6.05 -3.12 -4.93
C ALA A 62 6.09 -3.98 -6.18
N GLY A 63 6.12 -3.36 -7.36
CA GLY A 63 6.26 -4.10 -8.60
C GLY A 63 5.75 -3.36 -9.83
N HIS A 64 5.61 -4.10 -10.91
CA HIS A 64 5.14 -3.57 -12.18
C HIS A 64 3.63 -3.53 -12.26
N THR A 65 3.15 -2.55 -13.00
CA THR A 65 1.76 -2.46 -13.44
C THR A 65 1.70 -2.68 -14.93
N GLU A 66 0.81 -3.55 -15.37
CA GLU A 66 0.53 -3.80 -16.78
C GLU A 66 -0.88 -3.34 -17.13
N ARG A 67 -1.07 -2.94 -18.39
CA ARG A 67 -2.41 -2.64 -18.91
C ARG A 67 -3.07 -3.92 -19.37
N LEU A 68 -4.18 -4.25 -18.73
CA LEU A 68 -5.02 -5.38 -19.06
C LEU A 68 -5.94 -4.94 -20.22
N GLY A 69 -5.50 -5.21 -21.45
CA GLY A 69 -6.31 -5.00 -22.64
C GLY A 69 -7.45 -6.01 -22.69
N LEU A 70 -8.62 -5.66 -22.16
CA LEU A 70 -9.84 -6.44 -22.37
C LEU A 70 -10.32 -6.21 -23.82
N THR A 71 -10.04 -7.16 -24.70
CA THR A 71 -10.64 -7.20 -26.03
C THR A 71 -11.98 -7.92 -25.93
N ILE A 72 -13.07 -7.16 -26.05
CA ILE A 72 -14.41 -7.70 -26.29
C ILE A 72 -14.76 -7.31 -27.72
N GLN A 73 -15.01 -8.30 -28.60
CA GLN A 73 -15.43 -8.10 -29.99
C GLN A 73 -14.54 -7.11 -30.80
N ASN A 74 -13.21 -7.28 -30.76
CA ASN A 74 -12.25 -6.45 -31.52
C ASN A 74 -12.30 -4.94 -31.23
N GLN A 75 -12.86 -4.52 -30.10
CA GLN A 75 -12.75 -3.16 -29.61
C GLN A 75 -12.00 -3.14 -28.26
N PRO A 76 -10.92 -2.33 -28.12
CA PRO A 76 -10.30 -2.09 -26.82
C PRO A 76 -11.30 -1.29 -25.98
N THR A 77 -11.88 -1.92 -24.96
CA THR A 77 -13.01 -1.32 -24.21
C THR A 77 -12.61 -0.75 -22.86
N CYS A 78 -11.47 -1.11 -22.29
CA CYS A 78 -10.95 -0.50 -21.06
C CYS A 78 -9.49 -0.92 -20.82
N ASP A 79 -8.56 0.03 -20.79
CA ASP A 79 -7.21 -0.20 -20.28
C ASP A 79 -7.27 -0.17 -18.75
N GLN A 80 -7.45 -1.33 -18.11
CA GLN A 80 -7.36 -1.42 -16.65
C GLN A 80 -5.93 -1.73 -16.25
N LEU A 81 -5.39 -0.99 -15.27
CA LEU A 81 -4.10 -1.34 -14.67
C LEU A 81 -4.28 -2.57 -13.78
N ALA A 82 -3.32 -3.48 -13.86
CA ALA A 82 -3.21 -4.65 -13.01
C ALA A 82 -1.78 -4.81 -12.48
N TYR A 83 -1.65 -5.39 -11.30
CA TYR A 83 -0.35 -5.75 -10.77
C TYR A 83 0.20 -6.96 -11.53
N ALA A 84 1.49 -6.93 -11.84
CA ALA A 84 2.23 -8.01 -12.50
C ALA A 84 3.13 -8.74 -11.47
N PRO A 85 2.73 -9.94 -11.01
CA PRO A 85 3.55 -10.82 -10.17
C PRO A 85 4.81 -11.29 -10.89
N ALA A 86 5.77 -11.86 -10.14
CA ALA A 86 7.03 -12.32 -10.69
C ALA A 86 6.89 -13.41 -11.78
N ASP A 87 5.79 -14.17 -11.77
CA ASP A 87 5.47 -15.25 -12.69
C ASP A 87 4.44 -14.83 -13.77
N TYR A 88 4.20 -13.53 -13.96
CA TYR A 88 3.14 -13.05 -14.86
C TYR A 88 3.34 -13.47 -16.33
N LEU A 89 4.59 -13.65 -16.78
CA LEU A 89 4.97 -14.10 -18.12
C LEU A 89 5.07 -15.62 -18.26
N GLU A 90 4.99 -16.38 -17.17
CA GLU A 90 5.11 -17.83 -17.25
C GLU A 90 3.89 -18.43 -17.94
N ALA A 91 4.13 -19.46 -18.76
CA ALA A 91 3.11 -20.10 -19.56
C ALA A 91 1.92 -20.54 -18.68
N SER A 92 0.80 -19.83 -18.80
CA SER A 92 -0.47 -20.28 -18.25
C SER A 92 -1.08 -21.31 -19.22
N PRO A 93 -1.71 -22.39 -18.73
CA PRO A 93 -2.50 -23.29 -19.57
C PRO A 93 -3.58 -22.57 -20.40
N SER A 94 -4.00 -21.37 -19.97
CA SER A 94 -4.98 -20.53 -20.68
C SER A 94 -4.36 -19.54 -21.67
N GLY A 95 -3.03 -19.47 -21.79
CA GLY A 95 -2.33 -18.45 -22.60
C GLY A 95 -2.48 -17.01 -22.09
N GLN A 96 -3.11 -16.82 -20.93
CA GLN A 96 -3.33 -15.51 -20.32
C GLN A 96 -2.23 -15.18 -19.32
N TYR A 97 -1.78 -13.92 -19.30
CA TYR A 97 -0.87 -13.41 -18.28
C TYR A 97 -1.49 -13.50 -16.89
N LYS A 98 -0.71 -13.90 -15.89
CA LYS A 98 -1.17 -13.99 -14.50
C LYS A 98 -1.18 -12.61 -13.85
N LEU A 99 -2.12 -11.76 -14.24
CA LEU A 99 -2.26 -10.41 -13.71
C LEU A 99 -3.26 -10.38 -12.54
N ILE A 100 -3.00 -9.54 -11.53
CA ILE A 100 -3.91 -9.32 -10.41
C ILE A 100 -4.53 -7.94 -10.57
N SER A 101 -5.82 -7.89 -10.94
CA SER A 101 -6.49 -6.60 -11.15
C SER A 101 -6.62 -5.82 -9.84
N TYR A 102 -6.41 -4.51 -9.90
CA TYR A 102 -6.71 -3.62 -8.78
C TYR A 102 -8.23 -3.49 -8.57
N GLU A 103 -8.97 -3.46 -9.68
CA GLU A 103 -10.41 -3.19 -9.72
C GLU A 103 -11.17 -4.20 -10.58
N ALA A 104 -12.44 -4.47 -10.25
CA ALA A 104 -13.34 -5.20 -11.13
C ALA A 104 -13.93 -4.16 -12.08
N SER A 105 -13.82 -4.38 -13.40
CA SER A 105 -14.39 -3.49 -14.42
C SER A 105 -15.72 -2.87 -13.99
N SER A 106 -15.77 -1.54 -13.95
CA SER A 106 -16.98 -0.74 -13.75
C SER A 106 -17.90 -0.77 -14.98
N LEU A 107 -17.85 -1.83 -15.79
CA LEU A 107 -18.78 -2.04 -16.89
C LEU A 107 -20.12 -2.54 -16.35
N PHE A 108 -20.84 -1.63 -15.68
CA PHE A 108 -22.25 -1.78 -15.34
C PHE A 108 -23.13 -2.06 -16.59
N ARG A 109 -22.62 -1.81 -17.80
CA ARG A 109 -23.29 -2.10 -19.08
C ARG A 109 -23.16 -3.55 -19.58
N TYR A 110 -22.25 -4.36 -19.02
CA TYR A 110 -22.04 -5.75 -19.45
C TYR A 110 -22.06 -6.76 -18.30
N TRP A 111 -22.72 -6.41 -17.19
CA TRP A 111 -22.89 -7.29 -16.03
C TRP A 111 -23.48 -8.68 -16.36
N PHE A 112 -24.27 -8.78 -17.44
CA PHE A 112 -24.78 -10.06 -17.93
C PHE A 112 -23.74 -10.91 -18.67
N ILE A 113 -22.71 -10.31 -19.29
CA ILE A 113 -21.67 -11.05 -20.03
C ILE A 113 -20.52 -11.47 -19.09
N THR A 114 -20.15 -10.64 -18.12
CA THR A 114 -19.10 -10.96 -17.13
C THR A 114 -19.49 -12.08 -16.16
N ARG A 115 -20.77 -12.48 -16.10
CA ARG A 115 -21.21 -13.62 -15.29
C ARG A 115 -20.72 -14.97 -15.84
N LEU A 116 -20.42 -15.03 -17.14
CA LEU A 116 -19.83 -16.19 -17.82
C LEU A 116 -18.29 -16.07 -17.94
N ILE A 117 -17.77 -14.84 -17.98
CA ILE A 117 -16.33 -14.57 -18.04
C ILE A 117 -15.77 -14.42 -16.62
N ASP A 118 -15.50 -15.58 -16.05
CA ASP A 118 -14.59 -15.85 -14.95
C ASP A 118 -14.98 -15.35 -13.54
N LYS A 119 -15.60 -16.25 -12.77
CA LYS A 119 -15.73 -16.17 -11.30
C LYS A 119 -14.36 -16.10 -10.56
N ARG A 120 -13.21 -16.14 -11.25
CA ARG A 120 -11.86 -16.18 -10.65
C ARG A 120 -11.11 -14.85 -10.63
N LEU A 121 -11.56 -13.79 -11.31
CA LEU A 121 -10.92 -12.47 -11.24
C LEU A 121 -11.24 -11.80 -9.90
N LYS A 122 -10.48 -12.18 -8.86
CA LYS A 122 -10.50 -11.48 -7.57
C LYS A 122 -9.62 -10.23 -7.67
N THR A 123 -10.16 -9.09 -7.26
CA THR A 123 -9.45 -7.81 -7.33
C THR A 123 -8.77 -7.51 -6.02
N ILE A 124 -7.68 -6.75 -5.99
CA ILE A 124 -7.01 -6.36 -4.74
C ILE A 124 -8.00 -5.76 -3.73
N ARG A 125 -8.93 -4.90 -4.19
CA ARG A 125 -10.03 -4.39 -3.36
C ARG A 125 -10.90 -5.52 -2.78
N GLN A 126 -11.36 -6.46 -3.60
CA GLN A 126 -12.20 -7.55 -3.10
C GLN A 126 -11.42 -8.45 -2.14
N LEU A 127 -10.17 -8.76 -2.45
CA LEU A 127 -9.32 -9.60 -1.61
C LEU A 127 -9.12 -8.98 -0.23
N LEU A 128 -8.89 -7.67 -0.18
CA LEU A 128 -8.63 -6.97 1.08
C LEU A 128 -9.91 -6.56 1.84
N LEU A 129 -11.06 -6.40 1.18
CA LEU A 129 -12.26 -5.80 1.78
C LEU A 129 -13.51 -6.70 1.88
N LYS A 130 -13.53 -7.88 1.23
CA LYS A 130 -14.78 -8.66 1.04
C LYS A 130 -15.20 -9.52 2.23
N ASP A 131 -14.28 -9.85 3.13
CA ASP A 131 -14.57 -10.57 4.38
C ASP A 131 -14.47 -9.61 5.58
N PRO A 132 -15.12 -9.88 6.74
CA PRO A 132 -15.01 -9.02 7.92
C PRO A 132 -13.61 -9.15 8.53
N HIS A 133 -12.63 -8.55 7.87
CA HIS A 133 -11.36 -8.20 8.49
C HIS A 133 -11.68 -7.14 9.53
N SER A 134 -11.67 -7.49 10.82
CA SER A 134 -12.06 -6.57 11.90
C SER A 134 -10.95 -5.61 12.32
N ALA A 135 -9.75 -5.75 11.76
CA ALA A 135 -8.57 -5.02 12.20
C ALA A 135 -8.14 -3.93 11.19
N PRO A 136 -7.48 -2.86 11.66
CA PRO A 136 -6.94 -1.81 10.81
C PRO A 136 -5.97 -2.32 9.74
N LEU A 137 -5.94 -1.66 8.58
CA LEU A 137 -5.06 -1.97 7.46
C LEU A 137 -4.32 -0.73 6.99
N LEU A 138 -2.99 -0.78 7.00
CA LEU A 138 -2.12 0.12 6.26
C LEU A 138 -1.63 -0.59 4.98
N PHE A 139 -2.22 -0.26 3.85
CA PHE A 139 -1.82 -0.77 2.54
C PHE A 139 -0.88 0.22 1.87
N ILE A 140 0.29 -0.22 1.44
CA ILE A 140 1.33 0.63 0.85
C ILE A 140 1.69 0.05 -0.51
N THR A 141 1.60 0.86 -1.56
CA THR A 141 1.90 0.42 -2.93
C THR A 141 2.99 1.27 -3.56
N GLU A 142 4.10 0.63 -3.96
CA GLU A 142 5.17 1.19 -4.79
C GLU A 142 5.00 0.70 -6.23
N THR A 143 4.03 1.29 -6.93
CA THR A 143 3.62 0.90 -8.27
C THR A 143 3.35 2.14 -9.11
N CYS A 144 3.63 2.09 -10.42
CA CYS A 144 3.31 3.19 -11.33
C CYS A 144 1.80 3.41 -11.47
N GLN A 145 1.43 4.63 -11.84
CA GLN A 145 0.07 5.06 -12.19
C GLN A 145 -0.96 4.63 -11.13
N CYS A 146 -0.58 4.76 -9.85
CA CYS A 146 -1.42 4.30 -8.76
C CYS A 146 -2.65 5.20 -8.63
N ASN A 147 -3.81 4.66 -9.01
CA ASN A 147 -5.10 5.24 -8.67
C ASN A 147 -5.57 4.64 -7.34
N ASN A 148 -6.57 5.23 -6.69
CA ASN A 148 -7.19 4.77 -5.45
C ASN A 148 -7.74 3.32 -5.58
N TYR A 149 -6.86 2.32 -5.54
CA TYR A 149 -7.15 0.91 -5.84
C TYR A 149 -8.21 0.34 -4.90
N LEU A 150 -8.23 0.84 -3.67
CA LEU A 150 -9.19 0.45 -2.66
C LEU A 150 -10.48 1.28 -2.71
N ARG A 151 -10.64 2.21 -3.67
CA ARG A 151 -11.81 3.10 -3.82
C ARG A 151 -12.24 3.74 -2.49
N LEU A 152 -11.25 4.21 -1.72
CA LEU A 152 -11.50 4.80 -0.41
C LEU A 152 -12.16 6.18 -0.56
N PRO A 153 -13.08 6.56 0.34
CA PRO A 153 -13.94 7.74 0.20
C PRO A 153 -13.24 9.07 0.46
N TYR A 154 -12.06 9.06 1.10
CA TYR A 154 -11.28 10.27 1.41
C TYR A 154 -9.85 10.17 0.89
N MET A 155 -9.26 11.31 0.60
CA MET A 155 -7.83 11.46 0.33
C MET A 155 -7.26 12.72 0.97
N LEU A 156 -5.96 12.74 1.22
CA LEU A 156 -5.24 13.95 1.58
C LEU A 156 -4.85 14.71 0.30
N GLU A 157 -5.38 15.92 0.16
CA GLU A 157 -5.03 16.86 -0.89
C GLU A 157 -4.06 17.91 -0.36
N PHE A 158 -3.02 18.21 -1.14
CA PHE A 158 -2.12 19.31 -0.87
C PHE A 158 -2.55 20.56 -1.64
N LYS A 159 -2.78 21.66 -0.93
CA LYS A 159 -2.95 23.00 -1.52
C LYS A 159 -1.81 23.88 -1.04
N GLY A 160 -0.80 24.05 -1.89
CA GLY A 160 0.47 24.64 -1.48
C GLY A 160 1.12 23.81 -0.37
N ASN A 161 1.38 24.44 0.78
CA ASN A 161 1.98 23.80 1.97
C ASN A 161 0.94 23.20 2.93
N GLU A 162 -0.35 23.38 2.66
CA GLU A 162 -1.41 22.85 3.51
C GLU A 162 -1.89 21.48 3.05
N VAL A 163 -2.22 20.63 4.01
CA VAL A 163 -2.75 19.29 3.81
C VAL A 163 -4.17 19.25 4.34
N ARG A 164 -5.14 18.93 3.47
CA ARG A 164 -6.57 18.94 3.81
C ARG A 164 -7.24 17.66 3.33
N TRP A 165 -8.32 17.28 4.01
CA TRP A 165 -9.18 16.18 3.56
C TRP A 165 -9.98 16.58 2.33
N LYS A 166 -10.08 15.67 1.37
CA LYS A 166 -10.92 15.79 0.19
C LYS A 166 -11.69 14.50 -0.01
N LYS A 167 -12.99 14.62 -0.27
CA LYS A 167 -13.84 13.51 -0.68
C LYS A 167 -13.43 13.03 -2.07
N THR A 168 -13.33 11.73 -2.26
CA THR A 168 -13.09 11.11 -3.58
C THR A 168 -14.41 10.89 -4.30
N GLU A 169 -14.36 10.50 -5.57
CA GLU A 169 -15.53 10.07 -6.35
C GLU A 169 -16.26 8.85 -5.75
N TYR A 170 -15.62 8.14 -4.82
CA TYR A 170 -16.18 6.97 -4.15
C TYR A 170 -16.89 7.29 -2.84
N TYR A 171 -16.95 8.56 -2.43
CA TYR A 171 -17.51 8.97 -1.14
C TYR A 171 -18.90 8.38 -0.85
N ASP A 172 -19.82 8.47 -1.82
CA ASP A 172 -21.21 8.02 -1.65
C ASP A 172 -21.38 6.50 -1.90
N SER A 173 -20.45 5.86 -2.61
CA SER A 173 -20.54 4.44 -2.97
C SER A 173 -19.72 3.53 -2.06
N PHE A 174 -18.86 4.10 -1.22
CA PHE A 174 -18.09 3.33 -0.26
C PHE A 174 -18.99 2.87 0.88
N VAL A 175 -19.29 1.58 0.90
CA VAL A 175 -19.89 0.93 2.07
C VAL A 175 -18.91 1.11 3.22
N ARG A 176 -19.30 1.90 4.22
CA ARG A 176 -18.51 2.09 5.43
C ARG A 176 -18.32 0.73 6.10
N ASN A 177 -17.16 0.14 5.92
CA ASN A 177 -16.69 -0.88 6.84
C ASN A 177 -16.27 -0.16 8.13
N SER A 178 -16.50 -0.78 9.29
CA SER A 178 -16.19 -0.24 10.61
C SER A 178 -14.70 0.01 10.87
N ASN A 179 -13.82 -0.27 9.91
CA ASN A 179 -12.39 -0.43 10.14
C ASN A 179 -11.58 0.67 9.48
N ASP A 180 -10.48 1.03 10.13
CA ASP A 180 -9.55 2.02 9.63
C ASP A 180 -8.68 1.40 8.54
N ILE A 181 -8.83 1.92 7.32
CA ILE A 181 -8.12 1.46 6.13
C ILE A 181 -7.45 2.65 5.51
N VAL A 182 -6.15 2.54 5.34
CA VAL A 182 -5.30 3.60 4.81
C VAL A 182 -4.49 3.04 3.67
N HIS A 183 -4.49 3.73 2.53
CA HIS A 183 -3.71 3.35 1.36
C HIS A 183 -2.71 4.45 1.04
N PHE A 184 -1.42 4.14 1.20
CA PHE A 184 -0.32 4.97 0.74
C PHE A 184 0.07 4.52 -0.66
N ALA A 185 -0.13 5.40 -1.63
CA ALA A 185 0.23 5.19 -3.02
C ALA A 185 1.49 5.98 -3.36
N ALA A 186 2.48 5.30 -3.94
CA ALA A 186 3.75 5.92 -4.27
C ALA A 186 3.68 6.99 -5.36
N SER A 187 2.71 6.88 -6.27
CA SER A 187 2.51 7.83 -7.35
C SER A 187 1.03 8.21 -7.48
N SER A 188 0.78 9.32 -8.17
CA SER A 188 -0.57 9.73 -8.55
C SER A 188 -1.03 9.04 -9.84
N PRO A 189 -2.34 9.07 -10.18
CA PRO A 189 -2.81 8.65 -11.49
C PRO A 189 -2.02 9.43 -12.55
N GLU A 190 -1.43 8.75 -13.52
CA GLU A 190 -0.54 9.29 -14.58
C GLU A 190 0.96 9.41 -14.26
N GLU A 191 1.38 9.25 -13.01
CA GLU A 191 2.81 9.32 -12.66
C GLU A 191 3.47 7.96 -12.51
N LEU A 192 4.77 7.90 -12.81
CA LEU A 192 5.58 6.71 -12.62
C LEU A 192 6.15 6.66 -11.20
N ALA A 193 6.22 5.46 -10.64
CA ALA A 193 7.05 5.19 -9.49
C ALA A 193 8.51 5.05 -9.96
N LEU A 194 9.41 5.80 -9.33
CA LEU A 194 10.81 5.91 -9.72
C LEU A 194 11.71 5.10 -8.78
N SER A 195 12.75 4.49 -9.36
CA SER A 195 13.78 3.76 -8.62
C SER A 195 15.14 4.07 -9.22
N PHE A 196 16.16 4.14 -8.36
CA PHE A 196 17.55 4.34 -8.75
C PHE A 196 18.44 3.26 -8.12
N PRO A 197 19.40 2.66 -8.85
CA PRO A 197 20.23 1.57 -8.33
C PRO A 197 20.88 1.88 -6.97
N SER A 198 21.42 3.09 -6.79
CA SER A 198 22.13 3.49 -5.58
C SER A 198 21.25 3.87 -4.39
N ILE A 199 19.95 4.08 -4.60
CA ILE A 199 19.05 4.63 -3.56
C ILE A 199 17.94 3.65 -3.18
N GLY A 200 17.44 2.86 -4.13
CA GLY A 200 16.18 2.14 -3.97
C GLY A 200 15.04 2.80 -4.73
N ALA A 201 13.81 2.38 -4.43
CA ALA A 201 12.61 3.08 -4.85
C ALA A 201 12.46 4.42 -4.09
N VAL A 202 12.11 5.49 -4.82
CA VAL A 202 12.10 6.87 -4.29
C VAL A 202 11.10 7.03 -3.15
N PHE A 203 9.87 6.54 -3.35
CA PHE A 203 8.84 6.64 -2.32
C PHE A 203 9.17 5.78 -1.11
N THR A 204 9.67 4.57 -1.32
CA THR A 204 10.11 3.69 -0.23
C THR A 204 11.22 4.33 0.59
N LYS A 205 12.23 4.91 -0.07
CA LYS A 205 13.27 5.72 0.58
C LYS A 205 12.68 6.87 1.38
N ALA A 206 11.71 7.58 0.82
CA ALA A 206 11.05 8.70 1.49
C ALA A 206 10.23 8.25 2.71
N LEU A 207 9.59 7.08 2.62
CA LEU A 207 8.72 6.49 3.63
C LEU A 207 9.50 6.04 4.87
N TYR A 208 10.60 5.28 4.71
CA TYR A 208 11.38 4.84 5.87
C TYR A 208 12.27 5.94 6.47
N ASN A 209 12.34 7.11 5.83
CA ASN A 209 12.98 8.31 6.37
C ASN A 209 11.98 9.26 7.06
N ILE A 210 10.74 8.82 7.30
CA ILE A 210 9.81 9.56 8.15
C ILE A 210 10.33 9.47 9.59
N GLU A 211 10.44 10.63 10.24
CA GLU A 211 10.94 10.73 11.61
C GLU A 211 9.86 10.27 12.59
N ILE A 212 9.89 8.98 12.91
CA ILE A 212 9.06 8.40 13.96
C ILE A 212 9.82 8.48 15.27
N ASN A 213 9.31 9.26 16.21
CA ASN A 213 9.87 9.43 17.53
C ASN A 213 8.80 9.12 18.57
N SER A 214 9.05 8.17 19.46
CA SER A 214 8.12 7.76 20.52
C SER A 214 7.73 8.90 21.48
N SER A 215 8.52 9.98 21.54
CA SER A 215 8.21 11.19 22.33
C SER A 215 7.38 12.23 21.58
N LYS A 216 7.17 12.09 20.26
CA LYS A 216 6.42 13.04 19.43
C LYS A 216 5.26 12.35 18.73
N GLN A 217 4.05 12.84 19.00
CA GLN A 217 2.85 12.43 18.28
C GLN A 217 2.98 12.86 16.80
N LEU A 218 2.66 11.95 15.89
CA LEU A 218 2.77 12.21 14.46
C LEU A 218 1.39 11.98 13.80
N SER A 219 0.75 13.06 13.39
CA SER A 219 -0.55 12.97 12.71
C SER A 219 -0.36 12.49 11.27
N LEU A 220 -1.43 11.99 10.66
CA LEU A 220 -1.37 11.56 9.26
C LEU A 220 -1.04 12.73 8.31
N LYS A 221 -1.45 13.95 8.66
CA LYS A 221 -1.08 15.16 7.89
C LYS A 221 0.42 15.47 8.00
N ASP A 222 1.04 15.24 9.17
CA ASP A 222 2.48 15.42 9.34
C ASP A 222 3.27 14.37 8.55
N ILE A 223 2.82 13.11 8.59
CA ILE A 223 3.36 12.01 7.77
C ILE A 223 3.30 12.39 6.29
N ALA A 224 2.16 12.88 5.81
CA ALA A 224 1.99 13.31 4.42
C ALA A 224 3.01 14.41 4.04
N ARG A 225 3.18 15.43 4.88
CA ARG A 225 4.15 16.52 4.63
C ARG A 225 5.59 16.01 4.59
N GLN A 226 5.99 15.17 5.55
CA GLN A 226 7.33 14.59 5.58
C GLN A 226 7.58 13.71 4.35
N LEU A 227 6.62 12.85 4.00
CA LEU A 227 6.72 11.95 2.86
C LEU A 227 6.91 12.73 1.55
N ARG A 228 6.07 13.76 1.30
CA ARG A 228 6.22 14.62 0.13
C ARG A 228 7.55 15.38 0.13
N GLY A 229 7.92 15.98 1.25
CA GLY A 229 9.19 16.69 1.38
C GLY A 229 10.40 15.78 1.17
N ASN A 230 10.33 14.53 1.61
CA ASN A 230 11.39 13.54 1.41
C ASN A 230 11.49 13.10 -0.05
N VAL A 231 10.36 12.85 -0.72
CA VAL A 231 10.35 12.58 -2.18
C VAL A 231 10.96 13.74 -2.95
N ASP A 232 10.52 14.98 -2.67
CA ASP A 232 11.05 16.18 -3.32
C ASP A 232 12.55 16.33 -3.08
N LYS A 233 13.05 16.06 -1.86
CA LYS A 233 14.49 16.08 -1.56
C LYS A 233 15.28 15.06 -2.36
N ILE A 234 14.76 13.84 -2.52
CA ILE A 234 15.43 12.77 -3.28
C ILE A 234 15.50 13.14 -4.77
N LEU A 235 14.41 13.70 -5.31
CA LEU A 235 14.29 14.05 -6.73
C LEU A 235 14.93 15.40 -7.10
N LYS A 236 15.29 16.24 -6.13
CA LYS A 236 15.97 17.54 -6.36
C LYS A 236 17.35 17.41 -7.01
N ASN A 237 18.00 16.26 -6.91
CA ASN A 237 19.30 16.06 -7.54
C ASN A 237 19.12 15.93 -9.07
N PRO A 238 19.67 16.86 -9.87
CA PRO A 238 19.54 16.81 -11.31
C PRO A 238 20.11 15.49 -11.83
N THR A 239 19.38 14.84 -12.72
CA THR A 239 19.94 13.74 -13.50
C THR A 239 20.98 14.31 -14.46
N SER A 240 21.96 13.51 -14.85
CA SER A 240 22.98 13.89 -15.85
C SER A 240 22.36 14.36 -17.18
N SER A 241 21.09 14.02 -17.44
CA SER A 241 20.31 14.41 -18.61
C SER A 241 19.52 15.72 -18.46
N GLY A 242 19.52 16.36 -17.28
CA GLY A 242 18.76 17.59 -17.02
C GLY A 242 17.24 17.40 -16.95
N GLU A 243 16.77 16.15 -16.94
CA GLU A 243 15.34 15.82 -16.91
C GLU A 243 14.77 16.02 -15.50
N ILE A 244 13.74 16.87 -15.39
CA ILE A 244 12.98 17.05 -14.15
C ILE A 244 12.06 15.86 -13.97
N ARG A 245 12.30 15.07 -12.93
CA ARG A 245 11.46 13.92 -12.57
C ARG A 245 10.56 14.30 -11.41
N THR A 246 9.30 13.88 -11.49
CA THR A 246 8.31 14.11 -10.44
C THR A 246 7.65 12.81 -10.06
N GLN A 247 7.32 12.69 -8.78
CA GLN A 247 6.54 11.60 -8.22
C GLN A 247 5.75 12.18 -7.05
N ARG A 248 4.43 12.12 -7.09
CA ARG A 248 3.55 12.66 -6.05
C ARG A 248 2.90 11.50 -5.29
N PRO A 249 3.28 11.28 -4.03
CA PRO A 249 2.60 10.29 -3.21
C PRO A 249 1.16 10.72 -2.90
N MET A 250 0.26 9.75 -2.85
CA MET A 250 -1.14 9.94 -2.50
C MET A 250 -1.48 9.13 -1.26
N ILE A 251 -2.35 9.66 -0.40
CA ILE A 251 -2.84 8.97 0.80
C ILE A 251 -4.36 8.96 0.75
N TYR A 252 -4.94 7.76 0.74
CA TYR A 252 -6.39 7.52 0.72
C TYR A 252 -6.84 6.85 2.02
N CYS A 253 -8.04 7.18 2.52
CA CYS A 253 -8.52 6.71 3.82
C CYS A 253 -10.01 6.34 3.82
N SER A 254 -10.39 5.33 4.61
CA SER A 254 -11.80 4.94 4.83
C SER A 254 -12.63 6.02 5.54
N ARG A 255 -11.98 6.88 6.32
CA ARG A 255 -12.54 8.06 6.99
C ARG A 255 -11.51 9.17 7.09
N GLU A 256 -11.93 10.36 7.52
CA GLU A 256 -10.99 11.38 7.98
C GLU A 256 -10.32 10.90 9.28
N MET A 257 -8.99 10.96 9.31
CA MET A 257 -8.14 10.50 10.42
C MET A 257 -7.30 11.67 10.94
N ASP A 258 -7.88 12.46 11.85
CA ASP A 258 -7.25 13.62 12.47
C ASP A 258 -6.60 13.30 13.84
N ASP A 259 -6.45 12.01 14.14
CA ASP A 259 -5.76 11.54 15.34
C ASP A 259 -4.33 12.14 15.40
N PRO A 260 -3.92 12.71 16.56
CA PRO A 260 -2.61 13.35 16.69
C PRO A 260 -1.46 12.34 16.61
N ASP A 261 -1.72 11.07 16.95
CA ASP A 261 -0.80 9.96 16.80
C ASP A 261 -1.43 8.88 15.91
N PHE A 262 -1.13 8.98 14.61
CA PHE A 262 -1.74 8.15 13.57
C PHE A 262 -1.44 6.66 13.74
N PHE A 263 -0.18 6.32 14.02
CA PHE A 263 0.23 4.92 14.12
C PHE A 263 -0.39 4.26 15.35
N LYS A 264 -0.46 4.98 16.48
CA LYS A 264 -1.18 4.51 17.67
C LYS A 264 -2.68 4.34 17.41
N ALA A 265 -3.31 5.27 16.70
CA ALA A 265 -4.73 5.17 16.34
C ALA A 265 -5.03 3.95 15.46
N LEU A 266 -4.08 3.57 14.59
CA LEU A 266 -4.15 2.32 13.82
C LEU A 266 -3.81 1.07 14.65
N GLY A 267 -3.51 1.19 15.94
CA GLY A 267 -3.15 0.06 16.81
C GLY A 267 -1.72 -0.46 16.62
N PHE A 268 -0.83 0.37 16.05
CA PHE A 268 0.62 0.12 16.10
C PHE A 268 1.20 0.69 17.40
N TYR A 269 2.40 0.25 17.76
CA TYR A 269 3.02 0.34 19.09
C TYR A 269 2.37 -0.58 20.14
N THR A 270 3.13 -1.55 20.65
CA THR A 270 2.83 -2.17 21.95
C THR A 270 2.97 -1.12 23.04
N PRO A 271 1.97 -0.91 23.91
CA PRO A 271 2.18 -0.08 25.09
C PRO A 271 3.31 -0.70 25.92
N ALA A 272 4.32 0.10 26.27
CA ALA A 272 5.37 -0.30 27.21
C ALA A 272 4.82 -0.62 28.62
N ASP A 273 3.54 -0.37 28.86
CA ASP A 273 2.92 -0.37 30.18
C ASP A 273 1.92 -1.51 30.42
N SER A 274 2.20 -2.73 29.94
CA SER A 274 1.45 -3.91 30.40
C SER A 274 2.06 -4.60 31.63
N ASN A 275 2.91 -3.91 32.40
CA ASN A 275 3.50 -4.39 33.65
C ASN A 275 3.48 -3.36 34.80
N SER A 276 2.38 -2.61 34.97
CA SER A 276 2.20 -1.77 36.16
C SER A 276 0.79 -1.85 36.73
N SER A 277 0.49 -2.94 37.44
CA SER A 277 -0.32 -2.95 38.67
C SER A 277 -0.66 -4.39 39.11
N VAL A 278 0.33 -5.08 39.67
CA VAL A 278 0.07 -5.94 40.83
C VAL A 278 0.83 -5.35 42.00
N GLY A 279 0.45 -4.13 42.37
CA GLY A 279 0.57 -3.65 43.74
C GLY A 279 -0.62 -4.21 44.49
N GLY A 280 -0.48 -5.45 44.96
CA GLY A 280 -1.38 -6.07 45.91
C GLY A 280 -0.67 -6.08 47.25
N ASP A 281 -1.17 -5.29 48.17
CA ASP A 281 -0.57 -4.92 49.43
C ASP A 281 -0.14 -6.11 50.29
N SER A 282 1.05 -5.96 50.88
CA SER A 282 1.52 -6.73 52.01
C SER A 282 0.74 -6.30 53.27
N ASP A 283 -0.31 -7.02 53.61
CA ASP A 283 -0.87 -6.97 54.97
C ASP A 283 -0.11 -7.95 55.87
N SER A 284 0.89 -7.42 56.55
CA SER A 284 1.47 -8.01 57.75
C SER A 284 0.50 -7.87 58.92
N ASN A 285 -0.06 -8.99 59.38
CA ASN A 285 -0.59 -9.16 60.73
C ASN A 285 -0.59 -10.66 61.11
N ALA A 286 0.46 -11.08 61.81
CA ALA A 286 0.48 -12.17 62.79
C ALA A 286 1.79 -12.11 63.60
#